data_AF-A0A9D1CHS5-F1
#
_entry.id   AF-A0A9D1CHS5-F1
#
_cell.length_a   1.000
_cell.length_b   1.000
_cell.length_c   1.000
_cell.angle_alpha   90.00
_cell.angle_beta   90.00
_cell.angle_gamma   90.00
#
_symmetry.space_group_name_H-M   'P 1'
#
loop_
_entity.id
_entity.type
_entity.pdbx_description
1 polymer ?
#
loop_
_entity_poly.entity_id
_entity_poly.type
_entity_poly.pdbx_seq_one_letter_code
_entity_poly.pdbx_strand_id
1 'polypeptide(L)'
;MKWKRYLPVEANATVLRRGFVALTAFSLVCSLSFFNAYARALPGIEQIAVSFPGVQMPPFSLLLGPSLYGFWVSALAMVPLAGYFWALHTRLSHSVYLMRRLPDRWELARRCLTLPVLAALFFLGLSLALWLLDFAIYWTVTPDRFLPSSLWEALWS
;
A
#
# COMPACT_ATOMS: atom_id res chain seq x y z
N MET A 1 11.84 -23.74 -5.20
CA MET A 1 10.70 -22.78 -5.17
C MET A 1 10.24 -22.47 -6.60
N LYS A 2 9.04 -22.93 -6.99
CA LYS A 2 8.48 -22.95 -8.38
C LYS A 2 7.89 -21.60 -8.86
N TRP A 3 8.53 -20.46 -8.54
CA TRP A 3 7.97 -19.13 -8.88
C TRP A 3 8.25 -18.69 -10.33
N LYS A 4 9.30 -19.24 -10.95
CA LYS A 4 9.69 -18.94 -12.34
C LYS A 4 8.63 -19.32 -13.38
N ARG A 5 7.65 -20.16 -13.03
CA ARG A 5 6.61 -20.64 -13.96
C ARG A 5 5.60 -19.57 -14.36
N TYR A 6 5.48 -18.51 -13.55
CA TYR A 6 4.50 -17.44 -13.76
C TYR A 6 5.10 -16.18 -14.37
N LEU A 7 6.44 -16.08 -14.48
CA LEU A 7 7.09 -14.96 -15.15
C LEU A 7 7.07 -15.16 -16.67
N PRO A 8 6.84 -14.10 -17.47
CA PRO A 8 7.12 -14.15 -18.91
C PRO A 8 8.59 -14.55 -19.10
N VAL A 9 8.85 -15.44 -20.07
CA VAL A 9 10.14 -16.14 -20.27
C VAL A 9 11.33 -15.19 -20.39
N GLU A 10 11.10 -13.94 -20.83
CA GLU A 10 12.14 -12.92 -21.03
C GLU A 10 12.16 -11.82 -19.96
N ALA A 11 11.18 -11.81 -19.03
CA ALA A 11 11.17 -10.81 -17.98
C ALA A 11 12.28 -11.11 -16.95
N ASN A 12 13.18 -10.16 -16.77
CA ASN A 12 14.26 -10.31 -15.82
C ASN A 12 13.71 -10.31 -14.38
N ALA A 13 13.54 -11.51 -13.82
CA ALA A 13 13.00 -11.73 -12.48
C ALA A 13 13.77 -10.99 -11.39
N THR A 14 15.06 -10.71 -11.60
CA THR A 14 15.87 -9.95 -10.64
C THR A 14 15.47 -8.47 -10.59
N VAL A 15 15.18 -7.87 -11.75
CA VAL A 15 14.73 -6.48 -11.85
C VAL A 15 13.33 -6.34 -11.26
N LEU A 16 12.41 -7.26 -11.58
CA LEU A 16 11.07 -7.27 -11.02
C LEU A 16 11.09 -7.38 -9.48
N ARG A 17 11.91 -8.29 -8.95
CA ARG A 17 12.08 -8.48 -7.51
C ARG A 17 12.67 -7.24 -6.84
N ARG A 18 13.71 -6.64 -7.43
CA ARG A 18 14.32 -5.40 -6.91
C ARG A 18 13.32 -4.24 -6.91
N GLY A 19 12.54 -4.09 -7.98
CA GLY A 19 11.48 -3.09 -8.07
C GLY A 19 10.40 -3.29 -7.01
N PHE A 20 9.93 -4.53 -6.83
CA PHE A 20 8.97 -4.86 -5.77
C PHE A 20 9.52 -4.53 -4.37
N VAL A 21 10.76 -4.95 -4.07
CA VAL A 21 11.41 -4.67 -2.78
C VAL A 21 11.57 -3.15 -2.57
N ALA A 22 11.97 -2.41 -3.61
CA ALA A 22 12.11 -0.96 -3.54
C ALA A 22 10.77 -0.26 -3.27
N LEU A 23 9.69 -0.68 -3.93
CA LEU A 23 8.34 -0.15 -3.70
C LEU A 23 7.84 -0.47 -2.28
N THR A 24 8.09 -1.68 -1.79
CA THR A 24 7.75 -2.03 -0.40
C THR A 24 8.54 -1.19 0.60
N ALA A 25 9.84 -1.01 0.39
CA ALA A 25 10.69 -0.21 1.27
C ALA A 25 10.27 1.26 1.26
N PHE A 26 10.00 1.83 0.09
CA PHE A 26 9.50 3.19 -0.05
C PHE A 26 8.17 3.38 0.71
N SER A 27 7.23 2.44 0.56
CA SER A 27 5.94 2.51 1.24
C SER A 27 6.06 2.42 2.76
N LEU A 28 6.96 1.58 3.27
CA LEU A 28 7.28 1.50 4.70
C LEU A 28 7.97 2.76 5.23
N VAL A 29 8.83 3.40 4.43
CA VAL A 29 9.43 4.69 4.81
C VAL A 29 8.36 5.78 4.88
N CYS A 30 7.42 5.81 3.94
CA CYS A 30 6.27 6.71 4.01
C CYS A 30 5.43 6.45 5.26
N SER A 31 5.25 5.20 5.69
CA SER A 31 4.43 4.89 6.88
C SER A 31 5.04 5.41 8.19
N LEU A 32 6.36 5.59 8.25
CA LEU A 32 7.02 6.22 9.41
C LEU A 32 6.62 7.69 9.62
N SER A 33 6.04 8.34 8.60
CA SER A 33 5.54 9.70 8.73
C SER A 33 4.39 9.82 9.75
N PHE A 34 3.54 8.80 9.88
CA PHE A 34 2.49 8.74 10.91
C PHE A 34 3.09 8.75 12.31
N PHE A 35 4.04 7.85 12.58
CA PHE A 35 4.70 7.77 13.89
C PHE A 35 5.41 9.08 14.25
N ASN A 36 6.07 9.72 13.27
CA ASN A 36 6.72 11.00 13.49
C ASN A 36 5.70 12.13 13.75
N ALA A 37 4.56 12.16 13.04
CA ALA A 37 3.49 13.13 13.28
C ALA A 37 2.86 12.92 14.67
N TYR A 38 2.57 11.68 15.03
CA TYR A 38 2.01 11.31 16.33
C TYR A 38 2.97 11.64 17.49
N ALA A 39 4.24 11.28 17.37
CA ALA A 39 5.26 11.54 18.39
C ALA A 39 5.52 13.04 18.61
N ARG A 40 5.24 13.89 17.62
CA ARG A 40 5.31 15.36 17.76
C ARG A 40 4.03 15.95 18.33
N ALA A 41 2.88 15.39 17.98
CA ALA A 41 1.58 15.89 18.42
C ALA A 41 1.37 15.67 19.92
N LEU A 42 1.68 14.47 20.43
CA LEU A 42 1.41 14.10 21.83
C LEU A 42 2.04 15.07 22.85
N PRO A 43 3.36 15.34 22.85
CA PRO A 43 3.95 16.26 23.83
C PRO A 43 3.48 17.71 23.65
N GLY A 44 3.16 18.13 22.42
CA GLY A 44 2.62 19.46 22.16
C GLY A 44 1.26 19.65 22.82
N ILE A 45 0.39 18.65 22.77
CA ILE A 45 -0.93 18.69 23.39
C ILE A 45 -0.83 18.65 24.90
N GLU A 46 0.07 17.84 25.45
CA GLU A 46 0.28 17.80 26.90
C GLU A 46 0.72 19.16 27.44
N GLN A 47 1.56 19.90 26.71
CA GLN A 47 1.95 21.26 27.09
C GLN A 47 0.77 22.25 27.01
N ILE A 48 -0.04 22.20 25.96
CA ILE A 48 -1.16 23.13 25.78
C ILE A 48 -2.29 22.83 26.80
N ALA A 49 -2.49 21.57 27.14
CA ALA A 49 -3.49 21.12 28.11
C ALA A 49 -3.25 21.66 29.52
N VAL A 50 -2.02 22.04 29.87
CA VAL A 50 -1.73 22.73 31.14
C VAL A 50 -2.37 24.12 31.18
N SER A 51 -2.45 24.81 30.04
CA SER A 51 -2.98 26.17 29.94
C SER A 51 -4.48 26.21 29.56
N PHE A 52 -4.98 25.20 28.85
CA PHE A 52 -6.36 25.13 28.37
C PHE A 52 -7.00 23.77 28.67
N PRO A 53 -7.92 23.68 29.64
CA PRO A 53 -8.65 22.45 29.89
C PRO A 53 -9.65 22.20 28.75
N GLY A 54 -9.58 21.02 28.12
CA GLY A 54 -10.49 20.61 27.03
C GLY A 54 -9.83 20.51 25.64
N VAL A 55 -8.50 20.61 25.54
CA VAL A 55 -7.79 20.32 24.28
C VAL A 55 -7.91 18.84 23.94
N GLN A 56 -8.27 18.54 22.70
CA GLN A 56 -8.40 17.18 22.18
C GLN A 56 -7.24 16.85 21.24
N MET A 57 -6.97 15.56 21.08
CA MET A 57 -6.02 15.05 20.11
C MET A 57 -6.51 15.37 18.69
N PRO A 58 -5.63 15.78 17.75
CA PRO A 58 -5.98 15.93 16.36
C PRO A 58 -6.66 14.67 15.80
N PRO A 59 -7.57 14.81 14.83
CA PRO A 59 -8.22 13.67 14.21
C PRO A 59 -7.20 12.74 13.58
N PHE A 60 -7.50 11.45 13.63
CA PHE A 60 -6.67 10.40 13.08
C PHE A 60 -6.41 10.61 11.58
N SER A 61 -7.39 11.07 10.80
CA SER A 61 -7.20 11.37 9.37
C SER A 61 -6.11 12.42 9.11
N LEU A 62 -5.99 13.42 9.98
CA LEU A 62 -4.97 14.47 9.88
C LEU A 62 -3.58 13.96 10.28
N LEU A 63 -3.52 13.07 11.29
CA LEU A 63 -2.27 12.40 11.70
C LEU A 63 -1.80 11.36 10.67
N LEU A 64 -2.74 10.65 10.06
CA LEU A 64 -2.49 9.65 9.01
C LEU A 64 -1.84 10.31 7.79
N GLY A 65 -2.29 11.52 7.43
CA GLY A 65 -1.61 12.39 6.47
C GLY A 65 -1.12 11.64 5.22
N PRO A 66 0.16 11.77 4.84
CA PRO A 66 0.70 11.09 3.67
C PRO A 66 1.18 9.65 3.90
N SER A 67 0.99 9.09 5.10
CA SER A 67 1.51 7.78 5.52
C SER A 67 1.18 6.67 4.53
N LEU A 68 -0.06 6.67 4.03
CA LEU A 68 -0.56 5.62 3.12
C LEU A 68 -0.31 5.91 1.63
N TYR A 69 0.15 7.11 1.25
CA TYR A 69 0.33 7.42 -0.18
C TYR A 69 1.34 6.49 -0.85
N GLY A 70 2.38 6.04 -0.14
CA GLY A 70 3.35 5.08 -0.67
C GLY A 70 2.70 3.79 -1.15
N PHE A 71 1.71 3.28 -0.40
CA PHE A 71 0.95 2.07 -0.77
C PHE A 71 0.02 2.28 -1.96
N TRP A 72 -0.61 3.45 -2.05
CA TRP A 72 -1.44 3.80 -3.20
C TRP A 72 -0.61 3.96 -4.48
N VAL A 73 0.54 4.65 -4.38
CA VAL A 73 1.46 4.83 -5.51
C VAL A 73 2.02 3.50 -5.97
N SER A 74 2.41 2.61 -5.05
CA SER A 74 2.92 1.28 -5.39
C SER A 74 1.85 0.36 -5.98
N ALA A 75 0.60 0.42 -5.49
CA ALA A 75 -0.52 -0.28 -6.11
C ALA A 75 -0.82 0.24 -7.53
N LEU A 76 -0.80 1.56 -7.73
CA LEU A 76 -1.02 2.18 -9.05
C LEU A 76 0.12 1.86 -10.02
N ALA A 77 1.35 1.74 -9.54
CA ALA A 77 2.50 1.29 -10.33
C ALA A 77 2.37 -0.13 -10.90
N MET A 78 1.44 -0.96 -10.38
CA MET A 78 1.14 -2.28 -10.95
C MET A 78 0.35 -2.20 -12.27
N VAL A 79 -0.37 -1.10 -12.53
CA VAL A 79 -1.13 -0.88 -13.78
C VAL A 79 -0.21 -0.76 -15.01
N PRO A 80 0.82 0.10 -15.04
CA PRO A 80 1.75 0.14 -16.17
C PRO A 80 2.57 -1.14 -16.29
N LEU A 81 2.83 -1.85 -15.17
CA LEU A 81 3.49 -3.15 -15.21
C LEU A 81 2.63 -4.23 -15.90
N ALA A 82 1.32 -4.23 -15.65
CA ALA A 82 0.36 -5.07 -16.38
C ALA A 82 0.36 -4.74 -17.89
N GLY A 83 0.37 -3.46 -18.24
CA GLY A 83 0.49 -2.99 -19.63
C GLY A 83 1.81 -3.41 -20.28
N TYR A 84 2.92 -3.34 -19.53
CA TYR A 84 4.23 -3.80 -20.00
C TYR A 84 4.23 -5.31 -20.28
N PHE A 85 3.68 -6.13 -19.39
CA PHE A 85 3.54 -7.58 -19.63
C PHE A 85 2.64 -7.89 -20.82
N TRP A 86 1.57 -7.12 -21.01
CA TRP A 86 0.71 -7.23 -22.19
C TRP A 86 1.47 -6.90 -23.48
N ALA A 87 2.22 -5.79 -23.50
CA ALA A 87 3.00 -5.36 -24.66
C ALA A 87 4.18 -6.29 -24.98
N LEU A 88 4.87 -6.80 -23.95
CA LEU A 88 5.92 -7.80 -24.10
C LEU A 88 5.37 -9.06 -24.77
N HIS A 89 4.15 -9.45 -24.38
CA HIS A 89 3.49 -10.59 -24.98
C HIS A 89 3.11 -10.35 -26.45
N THR A 90 2.49 -9.22 -26.79
CA THR A 90 2.05 -8.95 -28.17
C THR A 90 3.22 -8.77 -29.15
N ARG A 91 4.41 -8.38 -28.69
CA ARG A 91 5.62 -8.27 -29.52
C ARG A 91 6.31 -9.62 -29.81
N LEU A 92 6.08 -10.65 -29.00
CA LEU A 92 6.71 -11.97 -29.16
C LEU A 92 5.90 -12.84 -30.15
N SER A 93 6.13 -12.59 -31.45
CA SER A 93 5.47 -13.22 -32.60
C SER A 93 5.48 -14.75 -32.62
N HIS A 94 6.51 -15.40 -32.03
CA HIS A 94 6.63 -16.86 -32.00
C HIS A 94 5.69 -17.52 -30.96
N SER A 95 5.33 -16.81 -29.88
CA SER A 95 4.42 -17.34 -28.85
C SER A 95 2.95 -17.20 -29.25
N VAL A 96 2.61 -16.19 -30.06
CA VAL A 96 1.25 -15.95 -30.56
C VAL A 96 0.74 -17.13 -31.40
N TYR A 97 1.60 -17.73 -32.22
CA TYR A 97 1.22 -18.87 -33.07
C TYR A 97 0.95 -20.15 -32.27
N LEU A 98 1.67 -20.37 -31.15
CA LEU A 98 1.45 -21.50 -30.25
C LEU A 98 0.21 -21.27 -29.34
N MET A 99 0.02 -20.02 -28.90
CA MET A 99 -1.10 -19.62 -28.03
C MET A 99 -2.44 -19.55 -28.76
N ARG A 100 -2.46 -19.26 -30.07
CA ARG A 100 -3.70 -19.24 -30.89
C ARG A 100 -4.42 -20.59 -30.97
N ARG A 101 -3.73 -21.70 -30.65
CA ARG A 101 -4.29 -23.05 -30.57
C ARG A 101 -4.79 -23.42 -29.17
N LEU A 102 -4.54 -22.59 -28.14
CA LEU A 102 -5.15 -22.84 -26.85
C LEU A 102 -6.67 -22.62 -26.96
N PRO A 103 -7.49 -23.53 -26.41
CA PRO A 103 -8.95 -23.44 -26.48
C PRO A 103 -9.49 -22.18 -25.77
N ASP A 104 -8.70 -21.57 -24.88
CA ASP A 104 -9.07 -20.38 -24.14
C ASP A 104 -8.14 -19.17 -24.43
N ARG A 105 -8.69 -18.19 -25.14
CA ARG A 105 -8.06 -16.90 -25.45
C ARG A 105 -7.76 -16.03 -24.23
N TRP A 106 -8.38 -16.31 -23.07
CA TRP A 106 -8.21 -15.53 -21.84
C TRP A 106 -7.12 -16.06 -20.92
N GLU A 107 -6.61 -17.27 -21.14
CA GLU A 107 -5.62 -17.87 -20.26
C GLU A 107 -4.34 -17.03 -20.19
N LEU A 108 -4.05 -16.34 -21.29
CA LEU A 108 -2.90 -15.47 -21.40
C LEU A 108 -3.06 -14.16 -20.63
N ALA A 109 -4.22 -13.51 -20.78
CA ALA A 109 -4.57 -12.33 -20.02
C ALA A 109 -4.55 -12.65 -18.52
N ARG A 110 -5.08 -13.80 -18.12
CA ARG A 110 -5.02 -14.29 -16.74
C ARG A 110 -3.57 -14.44 -16.27
N ARG A 111 -2.68 -15.08 -17.03
CA ARG A 111 -1.28 -15.24 -16.62
C ARG A 111 -0.53 -13.90 -16.53
N CYS A 112 -0.75 -12.97 -17.45
CA CYS A 112 -0.09 -11.65 -17.43
C CYS A 112 -0.64 -10.71 -16.36
N LEU A 113 -1.93 -10.83 -16.01
CA LEU A 113 -2.59 -9.97 -15.02
C LEU A 113 -2.54 -10.55 -13.60
N THR A 114 -2.43 -11.87 -13.44
CA THR A 114 -2.39 -12.50 -12.10
C THR A 114 -1.26 -11.93 -11.23
N LEU A 115 -0.04 -11.80 -11.76
CA LEU A 115 1.08 -11.25 -10.99
C LEU A 115 0.87 -9.77 -10.59
N PRO A 116 0.55 -8.84 -11.51
CA PRO A 116 0.23 -7.45 -11.16
C PRO A 116 -0.94 -7.32 -10.19
N VAL A 117 -2.02 -8.08 -10.38
CA VAL A 117 -3.21 -8.04 -9.53
C VAL A 117 -2.89 -8.54 -8.13
N LEU A 118 -2.14 -9.65 -8.01
CA LEU A 118 -1.77 -10.21 -6.72
C LEU A 118 -0.81 -9.26 -5.97
N ALA A 119 0.10 -8.61 -6.68
CA ALA A 119 0.95 -7.57 -6.10
C ALA A 119 0.15 -6.33 -5.66
N ALA A 120 -0.82 -5.88 -6.46
CA ALA A 120 -1.70 -4.77 -6.09
C ALA A 120 -2.55 -5.10 -4.85
N LEU A 121 -3.15 -6.30 -4.80
CA LEU A 121 -3.89 -6.79 -3.64
C LEU A 121 -3.01 -6.88 -2.39
N PHE A 122 -1.74 -7.27 -2.56
CA PHE A 122 -0.79 -7.27 -1.45
C PHE A 122 -0.56 -5.86 -0.89
N PHE A 123 -0.32 -4.85 -1.73
CA PHE A 123 -0.14 -3.47 -1.27
C PHE A 123 -1.41 -2.89 -0.64
N LEU A 124 -2.59 -3.19 -1.20
CA LEU A 124 -3.87 -2.77 -0.62
C LEU A 124 -4.14 -3.45 0.73
N GLY A 125 -3.87 -4.75 0.83
CA GLY A 125 -4.01 -5.49 2.09
C GLY A 125 -3.05 -4.97 3.17
N LEU A 126 -1.81 -4.65 2.79
CA LEU A 126 -0.84 -4.08 3.73
C LEU A 126 -1.22 -2.67 4.17
N SER A 127 -1.75 -1.85 3.25
CA SER A 127 -2.29 -0.53 3.55
C SER A 127 -3.44 -0.60 4.56
N LEU A 128 -4.39 -1.53 4.36
CA LEU A 128 -5.50 -1.75 5.29
C LEU A 128 -4.99 -2.22 6.66
N ALA A 129 -4.05 -3.16 6.69
CA ALA A 129 -3.47 -3.67 7.93
C ALA A 129 -2.74 -2.58 8.72
N LEU A 130 -1.97 -1.72 8.04
CA LEU A 130 -1.30 -0.57 8.65
C LEU A 130 -2.30 0.46 9.14
N TRP A 131 -3.34 0.78 8.37
CA TRP A 131 -4.40 1.69 8.81
C TRP A 131 -5.07 1.22 10.10
N LEU A 132 -5.39 -0.07 10.20
CA LEU A 132 -5.95 -0.67 11.41
C LEU A 132 -4.96 -0.65 12.59
N LEU A 133 -3.69 -0.91 12.32
CA LEU A 133 -2.64 -0.90 13.35
C LEU A 133 -2.39 0.51 13.87
N ASP A 134 -2.26 1.50 12.98
CA ASP A 134 -2.08 2.91 13.32
C ASP A 134 -3.29 3.44 14.12
N PHE A 135 -4.50 3.06 13.73
CA PHE A 135 -5.72 3.39 14.47
C PHE A 135 -5.75 2.72 15.86
N ALA A 136 -5.35 1.46 15.96
CA ALA A 136 -5.25 0.76 17.24
C ALA A 136 -4.21 1.42 18.17
N ILE A 137 -3.07 1.86 17.62
CA ILE A 137 -2.07 2.62 18.39
C ILE A 137 -2.65 3.95 18.86
N TYR A 138 -3.30 4.70 17.98
CA TYR A 138 -3.95 5.96 18.34
C TYR A 138 -4.94 5.77 19.50
N TRP A 139 -5.78 4.73 19.44
CA TRP A 139 -6.80 4.49 20.45
C TRP A 139 -6.24 3.95 21.78
N THR A 140 -5.19 3.13 21.74
CA THR A 140 -4.65 2.49 22.96
C THR A 140 -3.60 3.32 23.67
N VAL A 141 -2.87 4.18 22.95
CA VAL A 141 -1.76 4.97 23.49
C VAL A 141 -2.23 6.38 23.88
N THR A 142 -3.25 6.94 23.24
CA THR A 142 -3.76 8.27 23.59
C THR A 142 -4.48 8.18 24.95
N PRO A 143 -4.11 9.02 25.95
CA PRO A 143 -4.81 9.04 27.23
C PRO A 143 -6.27 9.52 27.09
N ASP A 144 -7.19 8.94 27.87
CA ASP A 144 -8.64 9.21 27.82
C ASP A 144 -9.00 10.70 27.89
N ARG A 145 -8.18 11.51 28.56
CA ARG A 145 -8.37 12.96 28.70
C ARG A 145 -8.30 13.75 27.37
N PHE A 146 -7.66 13.18 26.35
CA PHE A 146 -7.47 13.82 25.03
C PHE A 146 -8.25 13.12 23.91
N LEU A 147 -8.86 11.98 24.21
CA LEU A 147 -9.67 11.24 23.25
C LEU A 147 -10.99 12.01 23.00
N PRO A 148 -11.38 12.19 21.73
CA PRO A 148 -12.68 12.76 21.41
C PRO A 148 -13.82 11.83 21.86
N SER A 149 -15.02 12.42 22.00
CA SER A 149 -16.15 11.77 22.67
C SER A 149 -16.71 10.57 21.90
N SER A 150 -16.48 10.50 20.59
CA SER A 150 -16.94 9.42 19.73
C SER A 150 -15.86 8.96 18.74
N LEU A 151 -15.98 7.70 18.28
CA LEU A 151 -15.11 7.12 17.26
C LEU A 151 -15.17 7.86 15.92
N TRP A 152 -16.34 8.44 15.59
CA TRP A 152 -16.50 9.18 14.34
C TRP A 152 -15.75 10.51 14.37
N GLU A 153 -15.79 11.19 15.52
CA GLU A 153 -14.99 12.40 15.75
C GLU A 153 -13.49 12.09 15.68
N ALA A 154 -13.06 11.01 16.32
CA ALA A 154 -11.67 10.55 16.25
C ALA A 154 -11.16 10.35 14.82
N LEU A 155 -12.03 9.93 13.90
CA LEU A 155 -11.67 9.66 12.51
C LEU A 155 -11.67 10.93 11.65
N TRP A 156 -12.65 11.82 11.81
CA TRP A 156 -12.96 12.83 10.79
C TRP A 156 -13.04 14.30 11.27
N SER A 157 -13.10 14.58 12.57
CA SER A 157 -13.30 15.95 13.10
C SER A 157 -12.09 16.51 13.82
#